data_AF-A0A926EC12-F1
#
_entry.id   AF-A0A926EC12-F1
#
_cell.length_a   1.000
_cell.length_b   1.000
_cell.length_c   1.000
_cell.angle_alpha   90.00
_cell.angle_beta   90.00
_cell.angle_gamma   90.00
#
_symmetry.space_group_name_H-M   'P 1'
#
loop_
_entity.id
_entity.type
_entity.pdbx_description
1 polymer ?
#
loop_
_entity_poly.entity_id
_entity_poly.type
_entity_poly.pdbx_seq_one_letter_code
_entity_poly.pdbx_strand_id
1 'polypeptide(L)'
;MRILVVGRRRKDLEQRTACLRQLYPDAELVAEYDAMSAVKYAFNHDVDAVYTEVQTKPIGGFDVVRLVRKVCPDVLTYLIAETDAYLNRAAEAHVDGYYLMPTSAETLRSGNILHWEAAAPC
;
A
#
# COMPACT_ATOMS: atom_id res chain seq x y z
N MET A 1 -0.35 13.78 -7.99
CA MET A 1 -0.37 12.42 -7.44
C MET A 1 -0.82 12.47 -5.99
N ARG A 2 -1.79 11.63 -5.63
CA ARG A 2 -2.28 11.45 -4.27
C ARG A 2 -1.99 10.02 -3.82
N ILE A 3 -1.27 9.91 -2.71
CA ILE A 3 -0.89 8.63 -2.12
C ILE A 3 -1.58 8.48 -0.78
N LEU A 4 -2.35 7.40 -0.65
CA LEU A 4 -2.97 6.99 0.60
C LEU A 4 -2.04 6.02 1.34
N VAL A 5 -1.76 6.28 2.60
CA VAL A 5 -0.90 5.46 3.46
C VAL A 5 -1.73 4.96 4.63
N VAL A 6 -1.81 3.64 4.79
CA VAL A 6 -2.68 2.99 5.78
C VAL A 6 -1.86 2.11 6.71
N GLY A 7 -1.99 2.32 8.01
CA GLY A 7 -1.26 1.54 8.99
C GLY A 7 -1.82 1.63 10.39
N ARG A 8 -1.55 0.61 11.22
CA ARG A 8 -2.20 0.44 12.53
C ARG A 8 -1.45 1.05 13.70
N ARG A 9 -0.24 1.58 13.50
CA ARG A 9 0.59 2.17 14.56
C ARG A 9 0.97 3.58 14.13
N ARG A 10 0.52 4.58 14.89
CA ARG A 10 0.67 6.00 14.52
C ARG A 10 2.12 6.39 14.25
N LYS A 11 3.04 5.97 15.13
CA LYS A 11 4.48 6.26 14.97
C LYS A 11 5.06 5.68 13.67
N ASP A 12 4.72 4.44 13.35
CA ASP A 12 5.23 3.79 12.14
C ASP A 12 4.58 4.37 10.87
N LEU A 13 3.31 4.76 10.95
CA LEU A 13 2.58 5.43 9.88
C LEU A 13 3.17 6.81 9.59
N GLU A 14 3.48 7.59 10.63
CA GLU A 14 4.16 8.88 10.53
C GLU A 14 5.55 8.72 9.89
N GLN A 15 6.33 7.73 10.33
CA GLN A 15 7.63 7.41 9.75
C GLN A 15 7.51 7.04 8.27
N ARG A 16 6.58 6.16 7.90
CA ARG A 16 6.37 5.74 6.51
C ARG A 16 5.92 6.87 5.61
N THR A 17 5.02 7.71 6.12
CA THR A 17 4.56 8.90 5.41
C THR A 17 5.74 9.87 5.18
N ALA A 18 6.64 10.01 6.16
CA ALA A 18 7.85 10.81 5.99
C ALA A 18 8.81 10.21 4.94
N CYS A 19 9.00 8.89 4.93
CA CYS A 19 9.80 8.21 3.90
C CYS A 19 9.20 8.41 2.49
N LEU A 20 7.88 8.24 2.33
CA LEU A 20 7.21 8.46 1.05
C LEU A 20 7.28 9.92 0.61
N ARG A 21 7.25 10.89 1.54
CA ARG A 21 7.43 12.31 1.21
C ARG A 21 8.81 12.60 0.64
N GLN A 22 9.84 11.89 1.09
CA GLN A 22 11.19 12.04 0.54
C GLN A 22 11.29 11.47 -0.88
N LEU A 23 10.51 10.42 -1.19
CA LEU A 23 10.48 9.81 -2.53
C LEU A 23 9.60 10.58 -3.51
N TYR A 24 8.51 11.16 -3.00
CA TYR A 24 7.49 11.85 -3.78
C TYR A 24 7.21 13.22 -3.15
N PRO A 25 8.13 14.20 -3.28
CA PRO A 25 8.02 15.49 -2.61
C PRO A 25 6.79 16.30 -3.04
N ASP A 26 6.35 16.13 -4.28
CA ASP A 26 5.21 16.85 -4.86
C ASP A 26 3.88 16.09 -4.72
N ALA A 27 3.88 14.92 -4.07
CA ALA A 27 2.67 14.13 -3.87
C ALA A 27 1.88 14.59 -2.64
N GLU A 28 0.55 14.57 -2.78
CA GLU A 28 -0.35 14.72 -1.64
C GLU A 28 -0.40 13.39 -0.88
N LEU A 29 0.18 13.35 0.32
CA LEU A 29 0.17 12.17 1.17
C LEU A 29 -0.96 12.26 2.20
N VAL A 30 -1.80 11.22 2.22
CA VAL A 30 -2.92 11.09 3.16
C VAL A 30 -2.67 9.88 4.03
N ALA A 31 -2.49 10.10 5.33
CA ALA A 31 -2.21 9.04 6.29
C ALA A 31 -3.48 8.68 7.08
N GLU A 32 -3.90 7.42 6.98
CA GLU A 32 -5.10 6.90 7.65
C GLU A 32 -4.74 5.75 8.60
N TYR A 33 -5.11 5.91 9.86
CA TYR A 33 -4.89 4.89 10.89
C TYR A 33 -5.98 3.81 10.87
N ASP A 34 -7.17 4.17 10.38
CA ASP A 34 -8.31 3.28 10.26
C ASP A 34 -8.51 2.87 8.80
N ALA A 35 -8.57 1.56 8.57
CA ALA A 35 -8.67 1.01 7.23
C ALA A 35 -9.97 1.39 6.51
N MET A 36 -11.07 1.57 7.24
CA MET A 36 -12.36 1.96 6.65
C MET A 36 -12.40 3.45 6.34
N SER A 37 -11.77 4.30 7.16
CA SER A 37 -11.55 5.71 6.83
C SER A 37 -10.74 5.86 5.54
N ALA A 38 -9.71 5.04 5.35
CA ALA A 38 -8.93 5.00 4.11
C ALA A 38 -9.78 4.65 2.87
N VAL A 39 -10.62 3.61 2.97
CA VAL A 39 -11.55 3.24 1.90
C VAL A 39 -12.56 4.35 1.63
N LYS A 40 -13.11 4.96 2.68
CA LYS A 40 -14.04 6.09 2.55
C LYS A 40 -13.37 7.28 1.89
N TYR A 41 -12.10 7.54 2.21
CA TYR A 41 -11.33 8.60 1.58
C TYR A 41 -11.19 8.34 0.07
N ALA A 42 -10.77 7.15 -0.34
CA ALA A 42 -10.66 6.78 -1.76
C ALA A 42 -12.01 6.83 -2.50
N PHE A 43 -13.15 6.64 -1.82
CA PHE A 43 -14.46 6.80 -2.44
C PHE A 43 -14.75 8.25 -2.86
N ASN A 44 -14.15 9.24 -2.18
CA ASN A 44 -14.43 10.66 -2.39
C ASN A 44 -13.30 11.41 -3.12
N HIS A 45 -12.18 10.73 -3.35
CA HIS A 45 -10.96 11.33 -3.89
C HIS A 45 -10.31 10.36 -4.86
N ASP A 46 -9.84 10.89 -5.99
CA ASP A 46 -8.99 10.10 -6.88
C ASP A 46 -7.64 9.85 -6.20
N VAL A 47 -7.29 8.57 -6.06
CA VAL A 47 -6.09 8.08 -5.37
C VAL A 47 -5.25 7.33 -6.39
N ASP A 48 -4.05 7.83 -6.66
CA ASP A 48 -3.13 7.25 -7.63
C ASP A 48 -2.40 6.03 -7.04
N ALA A 49 -2.14 6.03 -5.74
CA ALA A 49 -1.49 4.91 -5.06
C ALA A 49 -1.96 4.70 -3.62
N VAL A 50 -1.99 3.44 -3.18
CA VAL A 50 -2.24 3.06 -1.79
C VAL A 50 -1.12 2.16 -1.25
N TYR A 51 -0.50 2.59 -0.15
CA TYR A 51 0.42 1.79 0.65
C TYR A 51 -0.29 1.36 1.91
N THR A 52 -0.55 0.06 2.09
CA THR A 52 -1.32 -0.43 3.24
C THR A 52 -0.62 -1.57 3.96
N GLU A 53 -0.66 -1.54 5.29
CA GLU A 53 -0.26 -2.69 6.10
C GLU A 53 -1.19 -3.88 5.83
N VAL A 54 -0.62 -5.08 5.67
CA VAL A 54 -1.42 -6.31 5.59
C VAL A 54 -2.31 -6.45 6.83
N GLN A 55 -1.77 -6.17 8.01
CA GLN A 55 -2.48 -6.26 9.27
C GLN A 55 -3.00 -4.88 9.73
N THR A 56 -4.01 -4.35 9.08
CA THR A 56 -4.74 -3.17 9.58
C THR A 56 -6.13 -3.55 10.12
N LYS A 57 -6.84 -2.60 10.73
CA LYS A 57 -8.18 -2.78 11.32
C LYS A 57 -9.12 -1.64 10.86
N PRO A 58 -10.44 -1.89 10.80
CA PRO A 58 -11.13 -3.14 11.12
C PRO A 58 -11.04 -4.21 10.01
N ILE A 59 -10.61 -3.84 8.81
CA ILE A 59 -10.37 -4.75 7.69
C ILE A 59 -8.87 -4.84 7.40
N GLY A 60 -8.41 -5.94 6.79
CA GLY A 60 -7.00 -6.13 6.44
C GLY A 60 -6.56 -5.37 5.18
N GLY A 61 -5.26 -5.26 4.95
CA GLY A 61 -4.70 -4.53 3.80
C GLY A 61 -5.17 -5.09 2.45
N PHE A 62 -5.37 -6.41 2.35
CA PHE A 62 -5.96 -7.03 1.16
C PHE A 62 -7.38 -6.54 0.86
N ASP A 63 -8.19 -6.35 1.89
CA ASP A 63 -9.54 -5.81 1.72
C ASP A 63 -9.50 -4.33 1.35
N VAL A 64 -8.58 -3.55 1.93
CA VAL A 64 -8.34 -2.16 1.52
C VAL A 64 -8.00 -2.10 0.04
N VAL A 65 -7.01 -2.87 -0.43
CA VAL A 65 -6.64 -2.95 -1.86
C VAL A 65 -7.85 -3.27 -2.73
N ARG A 66 -8.60 -4.32 -2.37
CA ARG A 66 -9.77 -4.75 -3.14
C ARG A 66 -10.86 -3.69 -3.20
N LEU A 67 -11.12 -2.98 -2.11
CA LEU A 67 -12.17 -1.96 -2.04
C LEU A 67 -11.74 -0.65 -2.72
N VAL A 68 -10.49 -0.22 -2.55
CA VAL A 68 -9.95 0.97 -3.21
C VAL A 68 -9.91 0.77 -4.73
N ARG A 69 -9.48 -0.39 -5.23
CA ARG A 69 -9.53 -0.70 -6.67
C ARG A 69 -10.92 -0.68 -7.29
N LYS A 70 -11.97 -0.93 -6.51
CA LYS A 70 -13.34 -0.83 -7.02
C LYS A 70 -13.77 0.61 -7.33
N VAL A 71 -13.17 1.59 -6.65
CA VAL A 71 -13.52 3.01 -6.77
C VAL A 71 -12.47 3.80 -7.55
N CYS A 72 -11.22 3.37 -7.50
CA CYS A 72 -10.08 3.89 -8.25
C CYS A 72 -9.44 2.71 -9.04
N PRO A 73 -9.93 2.35 -10.23
CA PRO A 73 -9.48 1.15 -10.95
C PRO A 73 -8.00 1.13 -11.32
N ASP A 74 -7.42 2.30 -11.59
CA ASP A 74 -6.02 2.45 -12.02
C ASP A 74 -5.05 2.69 -10.84
N VAL A 75 -5.53 2.51 -9.60
CA VAL A 75 -4.72 2.72 -8.39
C VAL A 75 -3.58 1.71 -8.29
N LEU A 76 -2.37 2.21 -8.08
CA LEU A 76 -1.23 1.38 -7.72
C LEU A 76 -1.34 0.95 -6.26
N THR A 77 -1.17 -0.34 -5.99
CA THR A 77 -1.38 -0.92 -4.67
C THR A 77 -0.14 -1.59 -4.13
N TYR A 78 0.23 -1.23 -2.92
CA TYR A 78 1.44 -1.71 -2.27
C TYR A 78 1.11 -2.25 -0.89
N LEU A 79 1.53 -3.47 -0.60
CA LEU A 79 1.38 -4.11 0.70
C LEU A 79 2.65 -3.98 1.51
N ILE A 80 2.49 -3.71 2.81
CA ILE A 80 3.60 -3.67 3.78
C ILE A 80 3.31 -4.70 4.87
N ALA A 81 4.27 -5.58 5.17
CA ALA A 81 4.07 -6.66 6.14
C ALA A 81 5.31 -6.95 6.99
N GLU A 82 5.11 -7.56 8.16
CA GLU A 82 6.21 -8.02 9.03
C GLU A 82 6.82 -9.36 8.55
N THR A 83 6.20 -10.02 7.56
CA THR A 83 6.61 -11.33 7.04
C THR A 83 6.26 -11.46 5.55
N ASP A 84 6.96 -12.33 4.84
CA ASP A 84 6.72 -12.71 3.44
C ASP A 84 5.67 -13.81 3.27
N ALA A 85 5.10 -14.33 4.37
CA ALA A 85 4.10 -15.39 4.35
C ALA A 85 2.84 -15.06 3.50
N TYR A 86 2.61 -13.79 3.17
CA TYR A 86 1.49 -13.35 2.35
C TYR A 86 1.84 -13.08 0.88
N LEU A 87 3.07 -13.38 0.44
CA LEU A 87 3.52 -13.11 -0.92
C LEU A 87 2.66 -13.79 -2.00
N ASN A 88 2.33 -15.07 -1.83
CA ASN A 88 1.47 -15.78 -2.78
C ASN A 88 0.11 -15.09 -2.91
N ARG A 89 -0.49 -14.70 -1.78
CA ARG A 89 -1.76 -13.97 -1.78
C ARG A 89 -1.62 -12.57 -2.38
N ALA A 90 -0.49 -11.90 -2.19
CA ALA A 90 -0.20 -10.60 -2.80
C ALA A 90 -0.08 -10.72 -4.33
N ALA A 91 0.56 -11.78 -4.82
CA ALA A 91 0.65 -12.09 -6.23
C ALA A 91 -0.73 -12.41 -6.83
N GLU A 92 -1.55 -13.24 -6.17
CA GLU A 92 -2.93 -13.54 -6.58
C GLU A 92 -3.83 -12.30 -6.57
N ALA A 93 -3.59 -11.37 -5.64
CA ALA A 93 -4.28 -10.09 -5.58
C ALA A 93 -3.76 -9.09 -6.63
N HIS A 94 -2.74 -9.46 -7.41
CA HIS A 94 -2.09 -8.62 -8.42
C HIS A 94 -1.68 -7.24 -7.87
N VAL A 95 -1.14 -7.17 -6.66
CA VAL A 95 -0.65 -5.88 -6.13
C VAL A 95 0.62 -5.45 -6.88
N ASP A 96 0.89 -4.16 -6.89
CA ASP A 96 1.98 -3.54 -7.64
C ASP A 96 3.32 -3.60 -6.87
N GLY A 97 3.25 -3.85 -5.56
CA GLY A 97 4.43 -4.24 -4.80
C GLY A 97 4.17 -4.73 -3.40
N TYR A 98 5.21 -5.34 -2.83
CA TYR A 98 5.21 -5.88 -1.49
C TYR A 98 6.52 -5.51 -0.79
N TYR A 99 6.42 -4.97 0.41
CA TYR A 99 7.55 -4.52 1.22
C TYR A 99 7.53 -5.18 2.60
N LEU A 100 8.71 -5.59 3.06
CA LEU A 100 8.89 -6.07 4.43
C LEU A 100 9.21 -4.92 5.39
N MET A 101 8.66 -4.99 6.59
CA MET A 101 9.05 -4.13 7.70
C MET A 101 10.39 -4.58 8.28
N PRO A 102 11.20 -3.65 8.83
CA PRO A 102 10.95 -2.20 8.91
C PRO A 102 11.15 -1.49 7.56
N THR A 103 10.32 -0.47 7.32
CA THR A 103 10.40 0.35 6.10
C THR A 103 11.20 1.63 6.31
N SER A 104 11.92 2.03 5.27
CA SER A 104 12.75 3.23 5.13
C SER A 104 12.56 3.80 3.72
N ALA A 105 13.05 5.01 3.46
CA ALA A 105 12.99 5.58 2.11
C ALA A 105 13.75 4.73 1.07
N GLU A 106 14.83 4.06 1.47
CA GLU A 106 15.59 3.17 0.60
C GLU A 106 14.80 1.89 0.29
N THR A 107 14.26 1.22 1.32
CA THR A 107 13.48 -0.01 1.13
C THR A 107 12.18 0.25 0.35
N LEU A 108 11.54 1.41 0.51
CA LEU A 108 10.37 1.78 -0.30
C LEU A 108 10.73 2.17 -1.73
N ARG A 109 11.99 2.55 -2.01
CA ARG A 109 12.46 2.90 -3.36
C ARG A 109 12.78 1.66 -4.19
N SER A 110 13.43 0.67 -3.61
CA SER A 110 14.00 -0.47 -4.35
C SER A 110 13.77 -1.84 -3.70
N GLY A 111 13.17 -1.89 -2.50
CA GLY A 111 12.93 -3.12 -1.75
C GLY A 111 11.59 -3.79 -2.05
N ASN A 112 11.01 -3.56 -3.23
CA ASN A 112 9.83 -4.30 -3.66
C ASN A 112 10.25 -5.76 -3.94
N ILE A 113 9.78 -6.68 -3.12
CA ILE A 113 10.11 -8.12 -3.23
C ILE A 113 9.06 -8.90 -4.03
N LEU A 114 8.01 -8.24 -4.51
CA LEU A 114 7.06 -8.87 -5.39
C LEU A 114 7.65 -8.89 -6.81
N HIS A 115 8.21 -10.03 -7.18
CA HIS A 115 8.65 -10.30 -8.54
C HIS A 115 7.51 -10.99 -9.28
N TRP A 116 6.94 -10.31 -10.28
CA TRP A 116 6.13 -10.99 -11.27
C TRP A 116 7.09 -11.63 -12.27
N GLU A 117 7.14 -12.97 -12.33
CA GLU A 117 7.52 -13.60 -13.59
C GLU A 117 6.30 -13.42 -14.50
N ALA A 118 6.51 -12.83 -15.67
CA ALA A 118 5.53 -12.93 -16.75
C ALA A 118 5.19 -14.40 -16.88
N ALA A 119 3.99 -14.81 -16.47
CA ALA A 119 3.44 -16.05 -16.95
C ALA A 119 3.43 -15.89 -18.47
N ALA A 120 4.41 -16.52 -19.12
CA ALA A 120 4.48 -16.56 -20.56
C ALA A 120 3.11 -17.10 -21.02
N PRO A 121 2.40 -16.41 -21.91
CA PRO A 121 1.18 -16.97 -22.44
C PRO A 121 1.55 -18.29 -23.14
N CYS A 122 0.99 -19.39 -22.62
CA CYS A 122 1.00 -20.69 -23.29
C CYS A 122 0.27 -20.60 -24.64
#